data_AF-A0A7S2AKX2-F1
#
_entry.id   AF-A0A7S2AKX2-F1
#
_cell.length_a   1.000
_cell.length_b   1.000
_cell.length_c   1.000
_cell.angle_alpha   90.00
_cell.angle_beta   90.00
_cell.angle_gamma   90.00
#
_symmetry.space_group_name_H-M   'P 1'
#
loop_
_entity.id
_entity.type
_entity.pdbx_description
1 polymer ?
#
loop_
_entity_poly.entity_id
_entity_poly.type
_entity_poly.pdbx_seq_one_letter_code
_entity_poly.pdbx_strand_id
1 'polypeptide(L)'
;LGLHGIAISFEDYKHRVYGGSFLPDVPTRCGWDKEETIDALIRKAGYRGLFDAEFKRAKLVGTRFSTAECSRTFREYQTENPDLSNRETSGENAPDDTDASFTEK
;
A
#
# COMPACT_ATOMS: atom_id res chain seq x y z
N LEU A 1 -12.06 -13.70 -2.02
CA LEU A 1 -11.02 -12.68 -2.28
C LEU A 1 -11.28 -11.55 -1.29
N GLY A 2 -10.26 -10.85 -0.76
CA GLY A 2 -10.50 -9.78 0.23
C GLY A 2 -10.14 -10.06 1.69
N LEU A 3 -9.93 -11.32 2.08
CA LEU A 3 -9.65 -11.66 3.49
C LEU A 3 -8.15 -11.86 3.77
N HIS A 4 -7.44 -12.42 2.79
CA HIS A 4 -6.02 -12.73 2.90
C HIS A 4 -5.29 -12.12 1.71
N GLY A 5 -4.13 -11.53 1.98
CA GLY A 5 -3.14 -11.21 0.97
C GLY A 5 -2.57 -12.49 0.36
N ILE A 6 -2.05 -12.34 -0.85
CA ILE A 6 -1.46 -13.41 -1.64
C ILE A 6 -0.06 -13.01 -2.04
N ALA A 7 0.90 -13.89 -1.80
CA ALA A 7 2.27 -13.77 -2.29
C ALA A 7 2.58 -14.97 -3.19
N ILE A 8 3.34 -14.71 -4.25
CA ILE A 8 3.86 -15.75 -5.12
C ILE A 8 5.38 -15.68 -5.13
N SER A 9 6.01 -16.83 -5.25
CA SER A 9 7.43 -16.97 -5.57
C SER A 9 7.60 -18.10 -6.55
N PHE A 10 8.38 -17.88 -7.60
CA PHE A 10 8.68 -18.90 -8.61
C PHE A 10 10.01 -18.61 -9.32
N GLU A 11 10.56 -19.65 -9.95
CA GLU A 11 11.83 -19.58 -10.67
C GLU A 11 11.65 -19.95 -12.15
N ASP A 12 12.24 -19.12 -13.02
CA ASP A 12 12.24 -19.34 -14.46
C ASP A 12 13.32 -20.33 -14.90
N TYR A 13 13.29 -20.78 -16.16
CA TYR A 13 14.28 -21.72 -16.73
C TYR A 13 15.73 -21.18 -16.71
N LYS A 14 15.91 -19.86 -16.56
CA LYS A 14 17.22 -19.21 -16.41
C LYS A 14 17.67 -19.05 -14.95
N HIS A 15 17.04 -19.77 -14.03
CA HIS A 15 17.30 -19.68 -12.60
C HIS A 15 17.10 -18.29 -12.00
N ARG A 16 16.19 -17.50 -12.58
CA ARG A 16 15.82 -16.19 -12.07
C ARG A 16 14.61 -16.35 -11.17
N VAL A 17 14.72 -15.85 -9.95
CA VAL A 17 13.64 -15.86 -8.97
C VAL A 17 12.77 -14.62 -9.18
N TYR A 18 11.47 -14.86 -9.28
CA TYR A 18 10.45 -13.85 -9.40
C TYR A 18 9.51 -13.98 -8.21
N GLY A 19 9.10 -12.84 -7.68
CA GLY A 19 8.18 -12.81 -6.56
C GLY A 19 7.40 -11.51 -6.52
N GLY A 20 6.23 -11.59 -5.91
CA GLY A 20 5.37 -10.43 -5.73
C GLY A 20 4.29 -10.74 -4.71
N SER A 21 3.67 -9.70 -4.18
CA SER A 21 2.57 -9.81 -3.24
C SER A 21 1.49 -8.77 -3.52
N PHE A 22 0.24 -9.18 -3.30
CA PHE A 22 -0.91 -8.29 -3.22
C PHE A 22 -1.52 -8.32 -1.84
N LEU A 23 -1.93 -7.14 -1.39
CA LEU A 23 -2.75 -6.96 -0.20
C LEU A 23 -4.15 -7.55 -0.41
N PRO A 24 -4.85 -7.96 0.66
CA PRO A 24 -6.18 -8.55 0.58
C PRO A 24 -7.18 -7.68 -0.20
N ASP A 25 -7.12 -6.36 -0.07
CA ASP A 25 -8.08 -5.44 -0.69
C ASP A 25 -7.84 -5.19 -2.18
N VAL A 26 -6.64 -5.44 -2.69
CA VAL A 26 -6.28 -5.11 -4.08
C VAL A 26 -7.10 -5.92 -5.10
N PRO A 27 -7.19 -7.26 -5.00
CA PRO A 27 -8.03 -8.06 -5.89
C PRO A 27 -9.49 -7.63 -5.87
N THR A 28 -10.02 -7.36 -4.68
CA THR A 28 -11.44 -6.99 -4.49
C THR A 28 -11.73 -5.61 -5.06
N ARG A 29 -10.85 -4.62 -4.84
CA ARG A 29 -11.01 -3.25 -5.35
C ARG A 29 -10.90 -3.16 -6.86
N CYS A 30 -10.05 -3.97 -7.47
CA CYS A 30 -9.91 -4.04 -8.92
C CYS A 30 -10.97 -4.94 -9.59
N GLY A 31 -11.78 -5.66 -8.80
CA GLY A 31 -12.76 -6.60 -9.33
C GLY A 31 -12.14 -7.81 -10.04
N TRP A 32 -10.91 -8.18 -9.67
CA TRP A 32 -10.20 -9.28 -10.30
C TRP A 32 -10.62 -10.63 -9.73
N ASP A 33 -10.75 -11.62 -10.61
CA ASP A 33 -10.90 -13.00 -10.21
C ASP A 33 -9.58 -13.62 -9.71
N LYS A 34 -9.63 -14.82 -9.14
CA LYS A 34 -8.43 -15.53 -8.64
C LYS A 34 -7.38 -15.69 -9.74
N GLU A 35 -7.80 -16.02 -10.95
CA GLU A 35 -6.89 -16.23 -12.08
C GLU A 35 -6.29 -14.91 -12.57
N GLU A 36 -7.12 -13.88 -12.76
CA GLU A 36 -6.66 -12.55 -13.14
C GLU A 36 -5.71 -11.94 -12.10
N THR A 37 -6.00 -12.18 -10.81
CA THR A 37 -5.13 -11.76 -9.72
C THR A 37 -3.75 -12.38 -9.83
N ILE A 38 -3.68 -13.68 -10.12
CA ILE A 38 -2.41 -14.40 -10.32
C ILE A 38 -1.70 -13.86 -11.56
N ASP A 39 -2.41 -13.59 -12.64
CA ASP A 39 -1.85 -13.09 -13.90
C ASP A 39 -1.26 -11.69 -13.74
N ALA A 40 -1.99 -10.81 -13.06
CA ALA A 40 -1.51 -9.49 -12.67
C ALA A 40 -0.29 -9.59 -11.75
N LEU A 41 -0.25 -10.57 -10.84
CA LEU A 41 0.87 -10.79 -9.94
C LEU A 41 2.13 -11.27 -10.67
N ILE A 42 1.99 -12.21 -11.60
CA ILE A 42 3.11 -12.71 -12.43
C ILE A 42 3.68 -11.57 -13.27
N ARG A 43 2.81 -10.77 -13.90
CA ARG A 43 3.19 -9.56 -14.65
C ARG A 43 3.90 -8.55 -13.75
N LYS A 44 3.37 -8.29 -12.55
CA LYS A 44 3.93 -7.37 -11.55
C LYS A 44 5.27 -7.85 -11.00
N ALA A 45 5.47 -9.16 -10.86
CA ALA A 45 6.74 -9.76 -10.47
C ALA A 45 7.85 -9.54 -11.52
N GLY A 46 7.51 -9.01 -12.70
CA GLY A 46 8.47 -8.70 -13.77
C GLY A 46 8.66 -9.83 -14.78
N TYR A 47 7.83 -10.87 -14.72
CA TYR A 47 7.86 -11.96 -15.69
C TYR A 47 7.15 -11.55 -16.99
N ARG A 48 7.88 -11.63 -18.11
CA ARG A 48 7.38 -11.28 -19.45
C ARG A 48 7.24 -12.48 -20.38
N GLY A 49 7.53 -13.69 -19.89
CA GLY A 49 7.39 -14.93 -20.65
C GLY A 49 5.93 -15.34 -20.82
N LEU A 50 5.71 -16.37 -21.63
CA LEU A 50 4.41 -17.05 -21.69
C LEU A 50 4.23 -17.86 -20.41
N PHE A 51 3.10 -17.68 -19.75
CA PHE A 51 2.70 -18.45 -18.59
C PHE A 51 1.35 -19.08 -18.89
N ASP A 52 1.31 -20.41 -18.95
CA ASP A 52 0.07 -21.16 -19.15
C ASP A 52 -0.51 -21.63 -17.80
N ALA A 53 -1.73 -22.15 -17.79
CA ALA A 53 -2.37 -22.69 -16.60
C ALA A 53 -1.54 -23.80 -15.94
N GLU A 54 -0.81 -24.60 -16.72
CA GLU A 54 0.13 -25.61 -16.19
C GLU A 54 1.31 -24.96 -15.45
N PHE A 55 1.90 -23.90 -16.02
CA PHE A 55 2.98 -23.14 -15.38
C PHE A 55 2.53 -22.59 -14.02
N LYS A 56 1.32 -22.02 -13.95
CA LYS A 56 0.74 -21.49 -12.70
C LYS A 56 0.57 -22.58 -11.64
N ARG A 57 0.30 -23.83 -12.01
CA ARG A 57 0.15 -24.95 -11.04
C ARG A 57 1.48 -25.55 -10.63
N ALA A 58 2.42 -25.68 -11.57
CA ALA A 58 3.67 -26.40 -11.35
C ALA A 58 4.75 -25.55 -10.66
N LYS A 59 4.81 -24.24 -10.93
CA LYS A 59 5.92 -23.38 -10.51
C LYS A 59 5.56 -22.33 -9.47
N LEU A 60 4.27 -22.03 -9.31
CA LEU A 60 3.82 -20.95 -8.43
C LEU A 60 3.69 -21.47 -7.00
N VAL A 61 4.56 -21.02 -6.10
CA VAL A 61 4.37 -21.25 -4.67
C VAL A 61 3.49 -20.10 -4.14
N GLY A 62 2.23 -20.41 -3.86
CA GLY A 62 1.26 -19.45 -3.32
C GLY A 62 1.26 -19.44 -1.79
N THR A 63 1.63 -18.32 -1.18
CA THR A 63 1.52 -18.11 0.27
C THR A 63 0.39 -17.13 0.57
N ARG A 64 -0.56 -17.56 1.39
CA ARG A 64 -1.62 -16.69 1.93
C ARG A 64 -1.14 -16.05 3.24
N PHE A 65 -1.38 -14.76 3.41
CA PHE A 65 -1.08 -14.06 4.66
C PHE A 65 -2.23 -13.11 5.04
N SER A 66 -2.46 -12.90 6.33
CA SER A 66 -3.38 -11.88 6.82
C SER A 66 -2.60 -10.64 7.21
N THR A 67 -3.01 -9.48 6.72
CA THR A 67 -2.49 -8.20 7.18
C THR A 67 -3.41 -7.63 8.24
N ALA A 68 -2.85 -7.08 9.32
CA ALA A 68 -3.58 -6.27 10.28
C ALA A 68 -3.17 -4.82 10.06
N GLU A 69 -4.14 -3.93 9.84
CA GLU A 69 -3.91 -2.50 9.68
C GLU A 69 -4.37 -1.79 10.95
N CYS A 70 -3.49 -1.00 11.57
CA CYS A 70 -3.83 -0.16 12.72
C CYS A 70 -3.69 1.30 12.27
N SER A 71 -4.82 1.96 12.02
CA SER A 71 -4.86 3.38 11.70
C SER A 71 -5.06 4.18 12.99
N ARG A 72 -4.23 5.19 13.21
CA ARG A 72 -4.39 6.13 14.33
C ARG A 72 -4.41 7.55 13.80
N THR A 73 -5.32 8.37 14.32
CA THR A 73 -5.35 9.79 13.94
C THR A 73 -4.19 10.53 14.61
N PHE A 74 -3.66 11.55 13.94
CA PHE A 74 -2.54 12.36 14.47
C PHE A 74 -2.87 12.97 15.85
N ARG A 75 -4.13 13.38 16.06
CA ARG A 75 -4.62 13.94 17.33
C ARG A 75 -4.60 12.92 18.47
N GLU A 76 -4.95 11.67 18.21
CA GLU A 76 -4.87 10.58 19.21
C GLU A 76 -3.42 10.23 19.56
N TYR A 77 -2.50 10.31 18.59
CA TYR A 77 -1.07 10.11 18.84
C TYR A 77 -0.49 11.19 19.77
N GLN A 78 -0.86 12.45 19.55
CA GLN A 78 -0.41 13.58 20.37
C GLN A 78 -0.92 13.52 21.82
N THR A 79 -2.11 12.96 22.04
CA THR A 79 -2.71 12.86 23.38
C THR A 79 -2.02 11.79 24.23
N GLU A 80 -1.49 10.74 23.59
CA GLU A 80 -0.83 9.62 24.27
C GLU A 80 0.67 9.82 24.50
N ASN A 81 1.33 10.73 23.78
CA ASN A 81 2.75 11.05 23.97
C ASN A 81 2.94 12.54 24.27
N PRO A 82 2.54 13.02 25.47
CA PRO A 82 2.67 14.43 25.85
C PRO A 82 4.14 14.91 25.87
N ASP A 83 5.12 14.02 26.00
CA ASP A 83 6.54 14.40 25.99
C ASP A 83 7.09 14.80 24.61
N LEU A 84 6.38 14.49 23.52
CA LEU A 84 6.77 14.92 22.17
C LEU A 84 6.15 16.27 21.77
N SER A 85 5.28 16.87 22.60
CA SER A 85 4.55 18.09 22.27
C SER A 85 5.38 19.38 22.35
N ASN A 86 6.64 19.32 22.78
CA ASN A 86 7.50 20.50 22.99
C ASN A 86 8.72 20.58 22.08
N ARG A 87 8.83 19.78 21.00
CA ARG A 87 9.88 20.00 20.00
C ARG A 87 9.37 20.96 18.92
N GLU A 88 9.50 22.23 19.28
CA GLU A 88 9.26 23.45 18.52
C GLU A 88 9.22 23.28 16.99
N THR A 89 8.07 23.56 16.38
CA THR A 89 8.02 24.09 15.01
C THR A 89 8.38 25.57 15.09
N SER A 90 9.68 25.88 15.10
CA SER A 90 10.17 27.21 14.74
C SER A 90 10.01 27.36 13.23
N GLY A 91 8.91 27.98 12.82
CA GLY A 91 8.58 28.23 11.42
C GLY A 91 7.49 29.29 11.35
N GLU A 92 7.94 30.54 11.44
CA GLU A 92 7.28 31.78 11.03
C GLU A 92 5.76 31.73 10.78
N ASN A 93 4.98 32.26 11.73
CA ASN A 93 3.80 33.05 11.38
C ASN A 93 4.11 34.49 11.76
N ALA A 94 4.44 35.30 10.76
CA ALA A 94 4.55 36.75 10.93
C ALA A 94 3.13 37.32 11.24
N PRO A 95 3.00 38.28 12.16
CA PRO A 95 1.75 38.99 12.37
C PRO A 95 1.49 39.94 11.20
N ASP A 96 0.42 39.68 10.43
CA ASP A 96 -0.13 40.63 9.45
C ASP A 96 -0.98 41.66 10.20
N ASP A 97 -0.31 42.65 10.79
CA ASP A 97 -0.94 43.85 11.33
C ASP A 97 -1.29 44.79 10.16
N THR A 98 -2.54 44.80 9.71
CA THR A 98 -3.18 46.04 9.26
C THR A 98 -4.70 45.99 9.47
N ASP A 99 -5.14 46.53 10.60
CA ASP A 99 -6.49 47.07 10.78
C ASP A 99 -6.65 48.34 9.94
N ALA A 100 -7.70 48.40 9.11
CA ALA A 100 -8.29 49.66 8.68
C ALA A 100 -9.75 49.44 8.24
N SER A 101 -10.63 49.46 9.24
CA SER A 101 -11.89 50.22 9.25
C SER A 101 -12.53 50.65 7.90
N PHE A 102 -13.78 50.20 7.76
CA PHE A 102 -14.84 50.74 6.90
C PHE A 102 -15.03 52.26 7.11
N THR A 103 -15.06 53.07 6.03
CA THR A 103 -15.74 54.37 6.01
C THR A 103 -16.26 54.69 4.61
N GLU A 104 -17.54 55.09 4.56
CA GLU A 104 -18.40 55.45 3.42
C GLU A 104 -17.85 56.52 2.45
N LYS A 105 -18.25 56.39 1.17
CA LYS A 105 -18.96 57.45 0.43
C LYS A 105 -19.73 56.90 -0.76
#